data_AF-A0A7C8D3V4-F1
#
_entry.id   AF-A0A7C8D3V4-F1
#
_cell.length_a   1.000
_cell.length_b   1.000
_cell.length_c   1.000
_cell.angle_alpha   90.00
_cell.angle_beta   90.00
_cell.angle_gamma   90.00
#
_symmetry.space_group_name_H-M   'P 1'
#
loop_
_entity.id
_entity.type
_entity.pdbx_description
1 polymer ?
#
loop_
_entity_poly.entity_id
_entity_poly.type
_entity_poly.pdbx_seq_one_letter_code
_entity_poly.pdbx_strand_id
1 'polypeptide(L)'
;MMSRDAQRNLSYTGIAGIGTQDQAVTESMAVISDKQNEHLGTSDGAIIHNRKVMVNAARGMLEGIEPMKHDPAVLAKVRSHEENIPFGADWRLYGAFAGEDKGIKV
;
A
#
# COMPACT_ATOMS: atom_id res chain seq x y z
N MET A 1 2.55 22.92 6.65
CA MET A 1 3.95 23.05 7.11
C MET A 1 4.05 22.50 8.53
N MET A 2 5.18 21.89 8.92
CA MET A 2 5.37 21.24 10.23
C MET A 2 5.36 22.25 11.39
N SER A 3 4.71 21.92 12.52
CA SER A 3 4.70 22.72 13.75
C SER A 3 5.44 22.03 14.89
N ARG A 4 6.41 22.73 15.51
CA ARG A 4 7.20 22.20 16.65
C ARG A 4 6.41 22.13 17.95
N ASP A 5 5.43 23.00 18.12
CA ASP A 5 4.53 22.94 19.28
C ASP A 5 3.62 21.70 19.17
N ALA A 6 3.02 21.48 17.99
CA ALA A 6 2.22 20.28 17.73
C ALA A 6 3.06 19.00 17.81
N GLN A 7 4.32 19.04 17.35
CA GLN A 7 5.23 17.90 17.47
C GLN A 7 5.50 17.50 18.93
N ARG A 8 5.53 18.48 19.82
CA ARG A 8 5.80 18.28 21.25
C ARG A 8 4.57 17.79 21.98
N ASN A 9 3.40 18.31 21.63
CA ASN A 9 2.20 18.22 22.47
C ASN A 9 1.07 17.37 21.88
N LEU A 10 1.09 17.05 20.58
CA LEU A 10 -0.07 16.45 19.89
C LEU A 10 0.28 15.21 19.03
N SER A 11 1.29 15.29 18.17
CA SER A 11 1.67 14.18 17.29
C SER A 11 3.18 14.07 17.12
N TYR A 12 3.71 12.88 16.85
CA TYR A 12 5.16 12.68 16.71
C TYR A 12 5.79 13.47 15.55
N THR A 13 5.04 13.75 14.50
CA THR A 13 5.52 14.43 13.30
C THR A 13 5.32 15.95 13.37
N GLY A 14 4.31 16.42 14.11
CA GLY A 14 3.88 17.83 14.07
C GLY A 14 3.34 18.28 12.69
N ILE A 15 3.08 17.33 11.78
CA ILE A 15 2.51 17.57 10.45
C ILE A 15 1.01 17.25 10.53
N ALA A 16 0.17 18.18 10.07
CA ALA A 16 -1.27 17.99 10.06
C ALA A 16 -1.71 17.12 8.88
N GLY A 17 -2.55 16.12 9.17
CA GLY A 17 -3.14 15.19 8.17
C GLY A 17 -2.26 13.98 7.87
N ILE A 18 -2.89 12.82 7.63
CA ILE A 18 -2.17 11.55 7.34
C ILE A 18 -1.52 11.62 5.95
N GLY A 19 -2.27 12.00 4.91
CA GLY A 19 -1.72 12.08 3.55
C GLY A 19 -0.52 13.02 3.43
N THR A 20 -0.53 14.15 4.14
CA THR A 20 0.62 15.08 4.17
C THR A 20 1.84 14.46 4.86
N GLN A 21 1.63 13.63 5.88
CA GLN A 21 2.72 12.90 6.54
C GLN A 21 3.35 11.88 5.60
N ASP A 22 2.52 11.09 4.91
CA ASP A 22 2.98 10.09 3.94
C ASP A 22 3.73 10.73 2.76
N GLN A 23 3.20 11.84 2.25
CA GLN A 23 3.83 12.62 1.18
C GLN A 23 5.21 13.14 1.62
N ALA A 24 5.30 13.73 2.82
CA ALA A 24 6.56 14.27 3.33
C ALA A 24 7.66 13.19 3.42
N VAL A 25 7.33 11.97 3.83
CA VAL A 25 8.28 10.86 3.88
C VAL A 25 8.61 10.37 2.47
N THR A 26 7.60 10.16 1.61
CA THR A 26 7.79 9.62 0.26
C THR A 26 8.64 10.54 -0.61
N GLU A 27 8.36 11.85 -0.60
CA GLU A 27 9.10 12.84 -1.39
C GLU A 27 10.55 13.02 -0.91
N SER A 28 10.83 12.71 0.36
CA SER A 28 12.19 12.76 0.91
C SER A 28 13.11 11.68 0.32
N MET A 29 12.56 10.65 -0.33
CA MET A 29 13.30 9.50 -0.85
C MET A 29 13.94 9.75 -2.23
N ALA A 30 13.94 11.00 -2.69
CA ALA A 30 14.32 11.45 -4.03
C ALA A 30 13.37 10.99 -5.16
N VAL A 31 13.42 11.71 -6.28
CA VAL A 31 12.56 11.47 -7.47
C VAL A 31 12.71 10.04 -8.00
N ILE A 32 13.93 9.50 -7.95
CA ILE A 32 14.23 8.10 -8.23
C ILE A 32 15.04 7.59 -7.03
N SER A 33 14.40 6.81 -6.17
CA SER A 33 15.07 6.23 -5.01
C SER A 33 15.97 5.07 -5.42
N ASP A 34 17.23 5.10 -5.00
CA ASP A 34 18.11 3.93 -5.09
C ASP A 34 17.67 2.86 -4.07
N LYS A 35 17.35 1.67 -4.57
CA LYS A 35 16.90 0.52 -3.79
C LYS A 35 17.92 -0.62 -3.74
N GLN A 36 19.12 -0.46 -4.30
CA GLN A 36 20.12 -1.52 -4.35
C GLN A 36 20.54 -2.04 -2.96
N ASN A 37 20.58 -1.15 -1.97
CA ASN A 37 21.01 -1.46 -0.61
C ASN A 37 19.85 -1.45 0.41
N GLU A 38 18.60 -1.47 -0.06
CA GLU A 38 17.45 -1.50 0.85
C GLU A 38 17.31 -2.87 1.52
N HIS A 39 17.28 -2.89 2.85
CA HIS A 39 17.11 -4.10 3.64
C HIS A 39 15.63 -4.34 3.97
N LEU A 40 14.98 -5.23 3.24
CA LEU A 40 13.57 -5.59 3.44
C LEU A 40 13.41 -6.66 4.51
N GLY A 41 12.51 -6.41 5.46
CA GLY A 41 12.14 -7.33 6.52
C GLY A 41 11.04 -8.31 6.11
N THR A 42 10.69 -9.21 7.03
CA THR A 42 9.64 -10.23 6.81
C THR A 42 8.25 -9.62 6.59
N SER A 43 7.98 -8.45 7.17
CA SER A 43 6.73 -7.71 6.98
C SER A 43 6.58 -7.10 5.59
N ASP A 44 7.66 -6.98 4.82
CA ASP A 44 7.65 -6.32 3.51
C ASP A 44 7.20 -7.25 2.37
N GLY A 45 6.49 -8.34 2.69
CA GLY A 45 6.09 -9.37 1.73
C GLY A 45 5.35 -8.81 0.51
N ALA A 46 4.44 -7.85 0.71
CA ALA A 46 3.72 -7.19 -0.37
C ALA A 46 4.65 -6.35 -1.28
N ILE A 47 5.61 -5.62 -0.71
CA ILE A 47 6.59 -4.82 -1.46
C ILE A 47 7.48 -5.75 -2.28
N ILE A 48 7.98 -6.83 -1.67
CA ILE A 48 8.82 -7.84 -2.32
C ILE A 48 8.07 -8.48 -3.49
N HIS A 49 6.83 -8.91 -3.28
CA HIS A 49 6.01 -9.52 -4.31
C HIS A 49 5.78 -8.57 -5.49
N ASN A 50 5.31 -7.35 -5.21
CA ASN A 50 5.01 -6.37 -6.26
C ASN A 50 6.25 -6.02 -7.10
N ARG A 51 7.42 -5.84 -6.45
CA ARG A 51 8.68 -5.59 -7.17
C ARG A 51 9.08 -6.75 -8.07
N LYS A 52 8.92 -8.00 -7.62
CA LYS A 52 9.20 -9.18 -8.45
C LYS A 52 8.29 -9.22 -9.68
N VAL A 53 6.99 -8.94 -9.51
CA VAL A 53 6.04 -8.86 -10.63
C VAL A 53 6.47 -7.82 -11.65
N MET A 54 6.77 -6.59 -11.20
CA MET A 54 7.18 -5.50 -12.09
C MET A 54 8.51 -5.77 -12.81
N VAL A 55 9.53 -6.28 -12.11
CA VAL A 55 10.84 -6.58 -12.70
C VAL A 55 10.74 -7.72 -13.72
N ASN A 56 9.98 -8.77 -13.41
CA ASN A 56 9.79 -9.89 -14.34
C ASN A 56 9.00 -9.46 -15.58
N ALA A 57 7.97 -8.63 -15.41
CA ALA A 57 7.23 -8.03 -16.52
C ALA A 57 8.16 -7.22 -17.43
N ALA A 58 8.97 -6.32 -16.86
CA ALA A 58 9.92 -5.51 -17.62
C ALA A 58 10.95 -6.35 -18.38
N ARG A 59 11.46 -7.44 -17.78
CA ARG A 59 12.38 -8.38 -18.44
C ARG A 59 11.68 -9.16 -19.56
N GLY A 60 10.48 -9.68 -19.31
CA GLY A 60 9.72 -10.41 -20.32
C GLY A 60 9.40 -9.56 -21.55
N MET A 61 9.11 -8.27 -21.36
CA MET A 61 8.90 -7.34 -22.48
C MET A 61 10.11 -7.23 -23.42
N LEU A 62 11.34 -7.36 -22.90
CA LEU A 62 12.56 -7.38 -23.74
C LEU A 62 12.63 -8.63 -24.62
N GLU A 63 11.94 -9.70 -24.23
CA GLU A 63 11.83 -10.97 -24.95
C GLU A 63 10.55 -11.06 -25.78
N GLY A 64 9.77 -9.98 -25.86
CA GLY A 64 8.48 -9.95 -26.57
C GLY A 64 7.32 -10.61 -25.83
N ILE A 65 7.48 -10.88 -24.52
CA ILE A 65 6.43 -11.42 -23.65
C ILE A 65 5.63 -10.26 -23.06
N GLU A 66 4.33 -10.23 -23.33
CA GLU A 66 3.43 -9.23 -22.75
C GLU A 66 3.29 -9.42 -21.23
N PRO A 67 3.24 -8.33 -20.45
CA PRO A 67 3.04 -8.41 -19.01
C PRO A 67 1.65 -8.97 -18.67
N MET A 68 1.54 -9.54 -17.47
CA MET A 68 0.26 -10.03 -16.95
C MET A 68 -0.78 -8.91 -17.00
N LYS A 69 -1.90 -9.19 -17.67
CA LYS A 69 -3.07 -8.31 -17.67
C LYS A 69 -3.92 -8.62 -16.46
N HIS A 70 -4.44 -7.59 -15.81
CA HIS A 70 -5.46 -7.78 -14.80
C HIS A 70 -6.69 -8.42 -15.43
N ASP A 71 -7.26 -9.41 -14.76
CA ASP A 71 -8.55 -9.99 -15.14
C ASP A 71 -9.66 -8.99 -14.76
N PRO A 72 -10.38 -8.41 -15.72
CA PRO A 72 -11.48 -7.49 -15.42
C PRO A 72 -12.58 -8.13 -14.56
N ALA A 73 -12.77 -9.45 -14.67
CA ALA A 73 -13.75 -10.19 -13.88
C ALA A 73 -13.36 -10.31 -12.39
N VAL A 74 -12.08 -10.11 -12.06
CA VAL A 74 -11.58 -10.04 -10.68
C VAL A 74 -11.53 -8.58 -10.23
N LEU A 75 -10.98 -7.68 -11.05
CA LEU A 75 -10.80 -6.27 -10.70
C LEU A 75 -12.14 -5.56 -10.38
N ALA A 76 -13.21 -5.92 -11.09
CA ALA A 76 -14.54 -5.37 -10.82
C ALA A 76 -15.13 -5.81 -9.47
N LYS A 77 -14.58 -6.85 -8.85
CA LYS A 77 -15.10 -7.48 -7.63
C LYS A 77 -14.25 -7.23 -6.39
N VAL A 78 -13.08 -6.61 -6.56
CA VAL A 78 -12.17 -6.22 -5.49
C VAL A 78 -12.04 -4.70 -5.49
N ARG A 79 -12.40 -4.06 -4.38
CA ARG A 79 -12.38 -2.60 -4.22
C ARG A 79 -11.72 -2.19 -2.91
N SER A 80 -11.20 -0.97 -2.87
CA SER A 80 -10.79 -0.35 -1.61
C SER A 80 -12.02 -0.14 -0.72
N HIS A 81 -11.86 -0.35 0.58
CA HIS A 81 -12.89 -0.13 1.58
C HIS A 81 -12.29 0.50 2.83
N GLU A 82 -13.00 1.47 3.38
CA GLU A 82 -12.68 2.11 4.64
C GLU A 82 -13.96 2.14 5.48
N GLU A 83 -13.86 1.78 6.76
CA GLU A 83 -14.99 1.79 7.67
C GLU A 83 -14.55 2.00 9.12
N ASN A 84 -15.38 2.73 9.87
CA ASN A 84 -15.21 2.90 11.30
C ASN A 84 -15.84 1.72 12.05
N ILE A 85 -15.00 0.87 12.65
CA ILE A 85 -15.46 -0.29 13.41
C ILE A 85 -15.85 0.16 14.84
N PRO A 86 -17.07 -0.19 15.32
CA PRO A 86 -17.47 0.14 16.68
C PRO A 86 -16.53 -0.42 17.74
N PHE A 87 -16.36 0.32 18.83
CA PHE A 87 -15.55 -0.13 19.96
C PHE A 87 -16.09 -1.46 20.53
N GLY A 88 -15.20 -2.44 20.71
CA GLY A 88 -15.53 -3.77 21.22
C GLY A 88 -16.01 -4.78 20.17
N ALA A 89 -16.20 -4.36 18.93
CA ALA A 89 -16.52 -5.29 17.83
C ALA A 89 -15.29 -6.11 17.40
N ASP A 90 -15.52 -7.36 16.96
CA ASP A 90 -14.45 -8.18 16.37
C ASP A 90 -14.16 -7.68 14.95
N TRP A 91 -13.01 -7.04 14.79
CA TRP A 91 -12.55 -6.51 13.51
C TRP A 91 -12.40 -7.60 12.45
N ARG A 92 -12.18 -8.87 12.84
CA ARG A 92 -12.10 -10.01 11.91
C ARG A 92 -13.44 -10.32 11.26
N LEU A 93 -14.55 -9.93 11.89
CA LEU A 93 -15.90 -10.17 11.40
C LEU A 93 -16.47 -8.93 10.70
N TYR A 94 -16.21 -7.74 11.24
CA TYR A 94 -16.73 -6.48 10.67
C TYR A 94 -16.03 -6.10 9.35
N GLY A 95 -14.74 -6.40 9.21
CA GLY A 95 -13.98 -6.14 7.97
C GLY A 95 -13.92 -7.31 6.99
N ALA A 96 -14.53 -8.46 7.32
CA ALA A 96 -14.58 -9.59 6.40
C ALA A 96 -15.45 -9.21 5.18
N PHE A 97 -14.93 -9.43 3.98
CA PHE A 97 -15.61 -9.11 2.71
C PHE A 97 -15.85 -7.60 2.46
N ALA A 98 -15.14 -6.72 3.16
CA ALA A 98 -15.40 -5.28 3.07
C ALA A 98 -15.01 -4.69 1.70
N GLY A 99 -14.04 -5.32 1.02
CA GLY A 99 -13.61 -4.99 -0.34
C GLY A 99 -13.91 -6.05 -1.40
N GLU A 100 -14.48 -7.20 -1.03
CA GLU A 100 -14.65 -8.36 -1.91
C GLU A 100 -16.12 -8.77 -1.95
N ASP A 101 -16.68 -9.01 -3.14
CA ASP A 101 -18.04 -9.52 -3.24
C ASP A 101 -18.16 -10.90 -2.55
N LYS A 102 -19.32 -11.16 -1.93
CA LYS A 102 -19.58 -12.44 -1.25
C LYS A 102 -19.36 -13.62 -2.19
N GLY A 103 -18.50 -14.56 -1.79
CA GLY A 103 -18.29 -15.83 -2.50
C GLY A 103 -17.09 -15.85 -3.46
N ILE A 104 -16.26 -14.80 -3.49
CA ILE A 104 -14.96 -14.86 -4.17
C ILE A 104 -14.05 -15.80 -3.38
N LYS A 105 -13.48 -16.80 -4.07
CA LYS A 105 -12.31 -17.55 -3.57
C LYS A 105 -11.09 -16.92 -4.22
N VAL A 106 -10.28 -16.24 -3.41
CA VAL A 106 -8.96 -15.74 -3.81
C VAL A 106 -7.95 -16.88 -3.72
#